data_AF-A0A8H9MME3-F1
#
_entry.id   AF-A0A8H9MME3-F1
#
_cell.length_a   1.000
_cell.length_b   1.000
_cell.length_c   1.000
_cell.angle_alpha   90.00
_cell.angle_beta   90.00
_cell.angle_gamma   90.00
#
_symmetry.space_group_name_H-M   'P 1'
#
loop_
_entity.id
_entity.type
_entity.pdbx_description
1 polymer ?
#
loop_
_entity_poly.entity_id
_entity_poly.type
_entity_poly.pdbx_seq_one_letter_code
_entity_poly.pdbx_strand_id
1 'polypeptide(L)'
;MDKLDNYIMTILEKSITPRKLPFLHTVLAGRRTGQAVQDIHLFQMQHLFGLVPNLKANYLESRLSDLVRRGSIVSTENGYVIQEQQVASFATDYPDFQGFTFQRQAFAFFAHLRLAVQVVSNIHHHESYYLPVIRDKKVQQFIKHWLKSQDKSSLADALYEELFAWMEKLAVARPAFIVERFSGGELMGYTTEQIATKYQVEKWDVYFEVLHEIHRLLSVMKKKPEEWPILVSLVPDELAGLTSSAMQTYSLWQNGADLEAIERIRNLKMSTIHDHFVEIRATLKEAAVPYLPEEEVIQTINTKKWNLLREIKAEFPDLDYYQIRLAVVSREGER
;
A
#
# COMPACT_ATOMS: atom_id res chain seq x y z
N MET A 1 -11.00 21.67 -1.23
CA MET A 1 -10.79 20.27 -1.67
C MET A 1 -9.85 19.69 -0.65
N ASP A 2 -10.14 18.49 -0.16
CA ASP A 2 -9.27 17.83 0.82
C ASP A 2 -8.22 16.96 0.12
N LYS A 3 -7.29 16.34 0.87
CA LYS A 3 -6.26 15.48 0.27
C LYS A 3 -6.80 14.24 -0.47
N LEU A 4 -7.99 13.72 -0.16
CA LEU A 4 -8.58 12.62 -0.94
C LEU A 4 -9.01 13.10 -2.34
N ASP A 5 -9.52 14.33 -2.48
CA ASP A 5 -9.85 14.89 -3.79
C ASP A 5 -8.57 15.02 -4.64
N ASN A 6 -7.49 15.53 -4.05
CA ASN A 6 -6.20 15.68 -4.71
C ASN A 6 -5.62 14.33 -5.12
N TYR A 7 -5.75 13.30 -4.28
CA TYR A 7 -5.34 11.94 -4.59
C TYR A 7 -6.12 11.37 -5.78
N ILE A 8 -7.45 11.49 -5.79
CA ILE A 8 -8.30 11.03 -6.91
C ILE A 8 -7.88 11.71 -8.21
N MET A 9 -7.68 13.03 -8.19
CA MET A 9 -7.25 13.79 -9.38
C MET A 9 -5.87 13.36 -9.87
N THR A 10 -4.92 13.09 -8.96
CA THR A 10 -3.58 12.63 -9.32
C THR A 10 -3.63 11.27 -10.05
N ILE A 11 -4.50 10.36 -9.61
CA ILE A 11 -4.71 9.07 -10.30
C ILE A 11 -5.29 9.29 -11.70
N LEU A 12 -6.23 10.23 -11.85
CA LEU A 12 -6.82 10.55 -13.16
C LEU A 12 -5.82 11.18 -14.11
N GLU A 13 -5.04 12.14 -13.63
CA GLU A 13 -3.97 12.80 -14.37
C GLU A 13 -2.94 11.79 -14.90
N LYS A 14 -2.44 10.91 -14.02
CA LYS A 14 -1.43 9.91 -14.39
C LYS A 14 -1.98 8.75 -15.23
N SER A 15 -3.30 8.51 -15.24
CA SER A 15 -3.90 7.40 -15.99
C SER A 15 -3.90 7.62 -17.51
N ILE A 16 -3.69 8.86 -17.99
CA ILE A 16 -3.64 9.30 -19.41
C ILE A 16 -4.97 9.09 -20.19
N THR A 17 -5.67 8.01 -19.91
CA THR A 17 -6.93 7.59 -20.53
C THR A 17 -8.07 7.67 -19.51
N PRO A 18 -9.32 7.90 -19.94
CA PRO A 18 -10.47 8.00 -19.04
C PRO A 18 -10.60 6.79 -18.12
N ARG A 19 -11.01 7.02 -16.87
CA ARG A 19 -11.19 5.95 -15.88
C ARG A 19 -12.60 5.89 -15.34
N LYS A 20 -13.21 4.72 -15.44
CA LYS A 20 -14.51 4.44 -14.84
C LYS A 20 -14.38 4.24 -13.33
N LEU A 21 -15.47 4.50 -12.61
CA LEU A 21 -15.59 4.33 -11.16
C LEU A 21 -15.02 2.97 -10.65
N PRO A 22 -15.28 1.81 -11.29
CA PRO A 22 -14.77 0.53 -10.78
C PRO A 22 -13.24 0.43 -10.80
N PHE A 23 -12.59 1.00 -11.82
CA PHE A 23 -11.12 1.03 -11.89
C PHE A 23 -10.56 1.95 -10.81
N LEU A 24 -11.09 3.17 -10.70
CA LEU A 24 -10.65 4.13 -9.67
C LEU A 24 -10.80 3.52 -8.28
N HIS A 25 -11.95 2.92 -7.98
CA HIS A 25 -12.18 2.24 -6.71
C HIS A 25 -11.16 1.12 -6.46
N THR A 26 -10.88 0.32 -7.49
CA THR A 26 -9.92 -0.78 -7.44
C THR A 26 -8.50 -0.29 -7.14
N VAL A 27 -8.06 0.79 -7.78
CA VAL A 27 -6.72 1.38 -7.57
C VAL A 27 -6.62 2.06 -6.21
N LEU A 28 -7.59 2.90 -5.83
CA LEU A 28 -7.58 3.65 -4.57
C LEU A 28 -7.68 2.71 -3.36
N ALA A 29 -8.49 1.65 -3.45
CA ALA A 29 -8.61 0.62 -2.42
C ALA A 29 -7.49 -0.44 -2.50
N GLY A 30 -6.74 -0.45 -3.60
CA GLY A 30 -5.62 -1.35 -3.85
C GLY A 30 -6.04 -2.82 -3.93
N ARG A 31 -7.08 -3.10 -4.70
CA ARG A 31 -7.47 -4.46 -5.04
C ARG A 31 -6.57 -4.93 -6.18
N ARG A 32 -5.79 -5.98 -5.92
CA ARG A 32 -4.80 -6.54 -6.84
C ARG A 32 -5.44 -7.42 -7.91
N THR A 33 -6.23 -6.81 -8.79
CA THR A 33 -6.75 -7.50 -9.99
C THR A 33 -5.70 -7.47 -11.09
N GLY A 34 -5.72 -8.43 -12.01
CA GLY A 34 -4.74 -8.53 -13.10
C GLY A 34 -4.62 -7.24 -13.92
N GLN A 35 -5.75 -6.60 -14.23
CA GLN A 35 -5.78 -5.32 -14.95
C GLN A 35 -5.26 -4.16 -14.09
N ALA A 36 -5.64 -4.07 -12.81
CA ALA A 36 -5.21 -2.97 -11.96
C ALA A 36 -3.71 -3.01 -11.70
N VAL A 37 -3.16 -4.20 -11.39
CA VAL A 37 -1.72 -4.40 -11.20
C VAL A 37 -0.95 -4.03 -12.47
N GLN A 38 -1.42 -4.48 -13.63
CA GLN A 38 -0.82 -4.12 -14.91
C GLN A 38 -0.83 -2.61 -15.16
N ASP A 39 -2.01 -1.98 -15.07
CA ASP A 39 -2.19 -0.58 -15.47
C ASP A 39 -1.40 0.35 -14.54
N ILE A 40 -1.38 0.10 -13.22
CA ILE A 40 -0.58 0.93 -12.31
C ILE A 40 0.93 0.79 -12.51
N HIS A 41 1.41 -0.35 -13.04
CA HIS A 41 2.83 -0.46 -13.44
C HIS A 41 3.08 0.20 -14.78
N LEU A 42 2.16 0.05 -15.74
CA LEU A 42 2.23 0.68 -17.06
C LEU A 42 2.32 2.21 -16.95
N PHE A 43 1.49 2.81 -16.10
CA PHE A 43 1.45 4.25 -15.85
C PHE A 43 2.38 4.72 -14.72
N GLN A 44 3.21 3.83 -14.17
CA GLN A 44 4.18 4.14 -13.11
C GLN A 44 3.55 4.80 -11.86
N MET A 45 2.38 4.29 -11.46
CA MET A 45 1.60 4.75 -10.31
C MET A 45 1.70 3.80 -9.11
N GLN A 46 2.70 2.92 -9.05
CA GLN A 46 2.86 1.94 -7.97
C GLN A 46 2.89 2.63 -6.59
N HIS A 47 3.60 3.75 -6.47
CA HIS A 47 3.68 4.56 -5.26
C HIS A 47 2.31 5.04 -4.76
N LEU A 48 1.34 5.22 -5.66
CA LEU A 48 -0.01 5.70 -5.36
C LEU A 48 -1.04 4.58 -5.19
N PHE A 49 -0.67 3.31 -5.26
CA PHE A 49 -1.66 2.23 -5.23
C PHE A 49 -2.18 1.95 -3.82
N GLY A 50 -3.51 1.85 -3.67
CA GLY A 50 -4.10 1.26 -2.47
C GLY A 50 -3.99 2.04 -1.18
N LEU A 51 -3.84 3.37 -1.26
CA LEU A 51 -3.66 4.21 -0.09
C LEU A 51 -4.94 4.36 0.75
N VAL A 52 -6.11 3.91 0.28
CA VAL A 52 -7.38 4.01 1.02
C VAL A 52 -8.19 2.70 0.93
N PRO A 53 -7.74 1.60 1.57
CA PRO A 53 -8.33 0.27 1.40
C PRO A 53 -9.79 0.16 1.85
N ASN A 54 -10.22 0.99 2.78
CA ASN A 54 -11.59 1.01 3.32
C ASN A 54 -12.51 2.02 2.60
N LEU A 55 -12.08 2.56 1.45
CA LEU A 55 -12.88 3.47 0.66
C LEU A 55 -14.15 2.76 0.17
N LYS A 56 -15.33 3.30 0.50
CA LYS A 56 -16.60 2.76 0.01
C LYS A 56 -16.89 3.30 -1.40
N ALA A 57 -17.43 2.45 -2.28
CA ALA A 57 -17.71 2.83 -3.66
C ALA A 57 -18.71 4.00 -3.77
N ASN A 58 -19.77 3.98 -2.96
CA ASN A 58 -20.76 5.07 -2.91
C ASN A 58 -20.17 6.40 -2.42
N TYR A 59 -19.19 6.36 -1.50
CA TYR A 59 -18.48 7.55 -1.07
C TYR A 59 -17.56 8.07 -2.17
N LEU A 60 -16.87 7.20 -2.90
CA LEU A 60 -16.09 7.62 -4.06
C LEU A 60 -16.97 8.24 -5.16
N GLU A 61 -18.13 7.64 -5.43
CA GLU A 61 -19.10 8.16 -6.40
C GLU A 61 -19.60 9.57 -6.03
N SER A 62 -19.92 9.80 -4.75
CA SER A 62 -20.33 11.14 -4.29
C SER A 62 -19.20 12.15 -4.46
N ARG A 63 -17.95 11.75 -4.18
CA ARG A 63 -16.77 12.61 -4.34
C ARG A 63 -16.51 12.97 -5.79
N LEU A 64 -16.61 12.00 -6.70
CA LEU A 64 -16.51 12.25 -8.15
C LEU A 64 -17.62 13.18 -8.65
N SER A 65 -18.85 12.99 -8.19
CA SER A 65 -19.98 13.88 -8.52
C SER A 65 -19.73 15.32 -8.06
N ASP A 66 -19.17 15.51 -6.87
CA ASP A 66 -18.79 16.81 -6.36
C ASP A 66 -17.64 17.46 -7.16
N LEU A 67 -16.64 16.66 -7.58
CA LEU A 67 -15.54 17.13 -8.43
C LEU A 67 -16.02 17.55 -9.82
N VAL A 68 -16.97 16.81 -10.41
CA VAL A 68 -17.63 17.19 -11.67
C VAL A 68 -18.39 18.50 -11.50
N ARG A 69 -19.19 18.64 -10.43
CA ARG A 69 -19.96 19.86 -10.16
C ARG A 69 -19.05 21.10 -9.99
N ARG A 70 -17.85 20.92 -9.46
CA ARG A 70 -16.84 21.98 -9.27
C ARG A 70 -16.04 22.29 -10.54
N GLY A 71 -16.17 21.50 -11.60
CA GLY A 71 -15.37 21.64 -12.82
C GLY A 71 -13.91 21.21 -12.65
N SER A 72 -13.59 20.39 -11.66
CA SER A 72 -12.23 19.84 -11.48
C SER A 72 -11.98 18.65 -12.42
N ILE A 73 -13.02 17.88 -12.72
CA ILE A 73 -12.96 16.72 -13.61
C ILE A 73 -14.17 16.73 -14.55
N VAL A 74 -14.06 16.06 -15.69
CA VAL A 74 -15.14 15.88 -16.67
C VAL A 74 -15.59 14.43 -16.66
N SER A 75 -16.90 14.21 -16.68
CA SER A 75 -17.50 12.89 -16.90
C SER A 75 -17.74 12.67 -18.39
N THR A 76 -17.20 11.58 -18.94
CA THR A 76 -17.36 11.16 -20.34
C THR A 76 -18.02 9.79 -20.39
N GLU A 77 -18.46 9.34 -21.57
CA GLU A 77 -18.94 7.96 -21.80
C GLU A 77 -17.94 6.88 -21.38
N ASN A 78 -16.63 7.20 -21.46
CA ASN A 78 -15.54 6.28 -21.18
C ASN A 78 -15.01 6.37 -19.75
N GLY A 79 -15.52 7.31 -18.95
CA GLY A 79 -15.13 7.53 -17.56
C GLY A 79 -14.77 8.98 -17.26
N TYR A 80 -14.07 9.19 -16.15
CA TYR A 80 -13.65 10.51 -15.68
C TYR A 80 -12.29 10.90 -16.25
N VAL A 81 -12.08 12.20 -16.49
CA VAL A 81 -10.82 12.79 -16.96
C VAL A 81 -10.54 14.08 -16.18
N ILE A 82 -9.27 14.39 -15.92
CA ILE A 82 -8.88 15.66 -15.31
C ILE A 82 -9.03 16.82 -16.31
N GLN A 83 -9.41 18.01 -15.84
CA GLN A 83 -9.42 19.21 -16.67
C GLN A 83 -8.08 19.94 -16.56
N GLU A 84 -7.49 20.33 -17.69
CA GLU A 84 -6.07 20.72 -17.92
C GLU A 84 -5.48 21.88 -17.08
N GLN A 85 -6.17 22.39 -16.05
CA GLN A 85 -5.73 23.55 -15.27
C GLN A 85 -5.56 23.29 -13.76
N GLN A 86 -5.70 22.04 -13.28
CA GLN A 86 -5.41 21.69 -11.89
C GLN A 86 -4.32 20.63 -11.83
N VAL A 87 -3.06 21.05 -11.65
CA VAL A 87 -1.97 20.13 -11.29
C VAL A 87 -2.23 19.65 -9.87
N ALA A 88 -2.51 18.37 -9.70
CA ALA A 88 -2.76 17.82 -8.37
C ALA A 88 -1.44 17.71 -7.60
N SER A 89 -1.29 18.48 -6.51
CA SER A 89 -0.04 18.52 -5.72
C SER A 89 0.23 17.23 -4.93
N PHE A 90 -0.67 16.24 -4.93
CA PHE A 90 -0.62 15.12 -3.99
C PHE A 90 0.68 14.32 -4.05
N ALA A 91 1.18 14.01 -5.26
CA ALA A 91 2.43 13.28 -5.40
C ALA A 91 3.65 14.12 -4.95
N THR A 92 3.60 15.43 -5.16
CA THR A 92 4.65 16.37 -4.71
C THR A 92 4.62 16.56 -3.20
N ASP A 93 3.43 16.60 -2.61
CA ASP A 93 3.22 16.76 -1.16
C ASP A 93 3.64 15.49 -0.40
N TYR A 94 3.60 14.33 -1.05
CA TYR A 94 3.87 13.01 -0.45
C TYR A 94 4.77 12.14 -1.33
N PRO A 95 6.05 12.53 -1.52
CA PRO A 95 6.96 11.86 -2.47
C PRO A 95 7.30 10.43 -2.04
N ASP A 96 7.37 10.15 -0.74
CA ASP A 96 7.80 8.86 -0.19
C ASP A 96 6.69 7.79 -0.09
N PHE A 97 5.52 8.00 -0.70
CA PHE A 97 4.54 6.93 -0.73
C PHE A 97 5.07 5.70 -1.48
N GLN A 98 4.80 4.53 -0.94
CA GLN A 98 5.08 3.25 -1.57
C GLN A 98 3.84 2.37 -1.48
N GLY A 99 2.74 2.88 -2.04
CA GLY A 99 1.41 2.30 -1.96
C GLY A 99 1.38 0.81 -2.28
N PHE A 100 1.84 0.41 -3.47
CA PHE A 100 1.84 -0.98 -3.90
C PHE A 100 2.68 -1.88 -2.99
N THR A 101 3.89 -1.45 -2.63
CA THR A 101 4.83 -2.23 -1.82
C THR A 101 4.33 -2.41 -0.39
N PHE A 102 3.96 -1.31 0.27
CA PHE A 102 3.65 -1.32 1.70
C PHE A 102 2.15 -1.39 1.99
N GLN A 103 1.26 -1.48 1.00
CA GLN A 103 -0.18 -1.35 1.18
C GLN A 103 -0.71 -1.99 2.47
N ARG A 104 -0.66 -3.32 2.58
CA ARG A 104 -1.15 -4.06 3.75
C ARG A 104 -0.20 -3.95 4.94
N GLN A 105 1.10 -3.89 4.66
CA GLN A 105 2.15 -3.86 5.67
C GLN A 105 2.06 -2.58 6.52
N ALA A 106 1.83 -1.41 5.92
CA ALA A 106 1.66 -0.13 6.60
C ALA A 106 0.50 -0.13 7.59
N PHE A 107 -0.68 -0.56 7.17
CA PHE A 107 -1.85 -0.61 8.06
C PHE A 107 -1.68 -1.63 9.19
N ALA A 108 -1.12 -2.81 8.88
CA ALA A 108 -0.88 -3.85 9.86
C ALA A 108 0.21 -3.46 10.86
N PHE A 109 1.34 -2.94 10.38
CA PHE A 109 2.43 -2.39 11.20
C PHE A 109 1.91 -1.30 12.12
N PHE A 110 1.14 -0.33 11.63
CA PHE A 110 0.65 0.75 12.49
C PHE A 110 -0.35 0.24 13.54
N ALA A 111 -1.17 -0.77 13.20
CA ALA A 111 -2.03 -1.42 14.19
C ALA A 111 -1.22 -2.19 15.25
N HIS A 112 -0.17 -2.90 14.84
CA HIS A 112 0.77 -3.57 15.74
C HIS A 112 1.46 -2.56 16.66
N LEU A 113 2.02 -1.48 16.10
CA LEU A 113 2.70 -0.43 16.85
C LEU A 113 1.80 0.21 17.90
N ARG A 114 0.58 0.61 17.51
CA ARG A 114 -0.37 1.22 18.47
C ARG A 114 -0.72 0.29 19.62
N LEU A 115 -0.89 -1.00 19.35
CA LEU A 115 -1.17 -1.98 20.40
C LEU A 115 0.08 -2.30 21.23
N ALA A 116 1.26 -2.37 20.61
CA ALA A 116 2.53 -2.57 21.31
C ALA A 116 2.79 -1.44 22.31
N VAL A 117 2.65 -0.18 21.89
CA VAL A 117 2.79 1.00 22.77
C VAL A 117 1.83 0.92 23.95
N GLN A 118 0.56 0.58 23.71
CA GLN A 118 -0.41 0.42 24.79
C GLN A 118 -0.02 -0.68 25.78
N VAL A 119 0.39 -1.85 25.26
CA VAL A 119 0.80 -2.99 26.09
C VAL A 119 2.02 -2.64 26.94
N VAL A 120 3.06 -2.06 26.34
CA VAL A 120 4.30 -1.69 27.02
C VAL A 120 4.05 -0.61 28.07
N SER A 121 3.28 0.43 27.73
CA SER A 121 2.91 1.49 28.67
C SER A 121 2.11 0.93 29.86
N ASN A 122 1.14 0.05 29.63
CA ASN A 122 0.35 -0.54 30.71
C ASN A 122 1.19 -1.46 31.61
N ILE A 123 2.15 -2.21 31.05
CA ILE A 123 3.11 -2.99 31.85
C ILE A 123 3.92 -2.07 32.77
N HIS A 124 4.41 -0.95 32.23
CA HIS A 124 5.16 0.04 33.00
C HIS A 124 4.33 0.68 34.11
N HIS A 125 3.02 0.90 33.90
CA HIS A 125 2.09 1.40 34.91
C HIS A 125 1.51 0.31 35.84
N HIS A 126 1.96 -0.94 35.72
CA HIS A 126 1.42 -2.09 36.46
C HIS A 126 -0.08 -2.34 36.24
N GLU A 127 -0.62 -1.90 35.10
CA GLU A 127 -2.03 -2.03 34.71
C GLU A 127 -2.26 -3.31 33.88
N SER A 128 -2.72 -4.36 34.55
CA SER A 128 -2.99 -5.66 33.91
C SER A 128 -4.37 -5.75 33.23
N TYR A 129 -5.32 -4.90 33.61
CA TYR A 129 -6.70 -4.93 33.13
C TYR A 129 -7.02 -3.65 32.36
N TYR A 130 -7.08 -3.76 31.03
CA TYR A 130 -7.41 -2.65 30.15
C TYR A 130 -8.11 -3.14 28.90
N LEU A 131 -8.82 -2.24 28.23
CA LEU A 131 -9.41 -2.51 26.93
C LEU A 131 -8.38 -2.27 25.81
N PRO A 132 -8.07 -3.28 24.97
CA PRO A 132 -7.16 -3.07 23.85
C PRO A 132 -7.69 -2.03 22.86
N VAL A 133 -6.84 -1.09 22.45
CA VAL A 133 -7.17 -0.06 21.46
C VAL A 133 -7.46 -0.66 20.08
N ILE A 134 -6.88 -1.84 19.80
CA ILE A 134 -7.15 -2.64 18.59
C ILE A 134 -7.96 -3.89 18.98
N ARG A 135 -9.16 -4.02 18.41
CA ARG A 135 -10.06 -5.17 18.63
C ARG A 135 -9.76 -6.38 17.73
N ASP A 136 -8.96 -6.19 16.69
CA ASP A 136 -8.61 -7.27 15.77
C ASP A 136 -7.84 -8.37 16.51
N LYS A 137 -8.40 -9.59 16.52
CA LYS A 137 -7.82 -10.75 17.22
C LYS A 137 -6.48 -11.17 16.64
N LYS A 138 -6.25 -11.02 15.32
CA LYS A 138 -4.97 -11.35 14.69
C LYS A 138 -3.87 -10.41 15.18
N VAL A 139 -4.16 -9.11 15.24
CA VAL A 139 -3.24 -8.10 15.80
C VAL A 139 -2.94 -8.39 17.27
N GLN A 140 -3.96 -8.71 18.08
CA GLN A 140 -3.75 -9.06 19.49
C GLN A 140 -2.92 -10.34 19.66
N GLN A 141 -3.13 -11.36 18.83
CA GLN A 141 -2.35 -12.60 18.86
C GLN A 141 -0.90 -12.38 18.43
N PHE A 142 -0.67 -11.53 17.42
CA PHE A 142 0.66 -11.11 16.99
C PHE A 142 1.40 -10.42 18.14
N ILE A 143 0.80 -9.40 18.76
CA ILE A 143 1.44 -8.66 19.85
C ILE A 143 1.70 -9.53 21.08
N LYS A 144 0.83 -10.50 21.38
CA LYS A 144 1.08 -11.47 22.46
C LYS A 144 2.28 -12.38 22.17
N HIS A 145 2.50 -12.78 20.92
CA HIS A 145 3.69 -13.56 20.54
C HIS A 145 4.93 -12.69 20.53
N TRP A 146 4.84 -11.51 19.92
CA TRP A 146 5.91 -10.52 19.89
C TRP A 146 6.40 -10.19 21.31
N LEU A 147 5.49 -9.91 22.25
CA LEU A 147 5.87 -9.59 23.63
C LEU A 147 6.61 -10.75 24.34
N LYS A 148 6.32 -12.00 23.98
CA LYS A 148 7.02 -13.17 24.55
C LYS A 148 8.45 -13.30 24.04
N SER A 149 8.76 -12.76 22.86
CA SER A 149 10.11 -12.79 22.30
C SER A 149 10.96 -11.60 22.74
N GLN A 150 10.41 -10.62 23.46
CA GLN A 150 11.14 -9.44 23.92
C GLN A 150 11.71 -9.63 25.33
N ASP A 151 12.84 -8.98 25.60
CA ASP A 151 13.32 -8.76 26.96
C ASP A 151 12.48 -7.66 27.62
N LYS A 152 11.62 -8.06 28.55
CA LYS A 152 10.70 -7.14 29.24
C LYS A 152 11.40 -6.09 30.10
N SER A 153 12.64 -6.34 30.51
CA SER A 153 13.37 -5.42 31.40
C SER A 153 13.84 -4.15 30.68
N SER A 154 14.10 -4.24 29.37
CA SER A 154 14.63 -3.16 28.53
C SER A 154 13.64 -2.68 27.46
N LEU A 155 12.56 -3.42 27.22
CA LEU A 155 11.60 -3.15 26.13
C LEU A 155 10.99 -1.74 26.16
N ALA A 156 10.66 -1.23 27.35
CA ALA A 156 10.04 0.10 27.46
C ALA A 156 10.99 1.21 27.00
N ASP A 157 12.23 1.17 27.47
CA ASP A 157 13.26 2.14 27.11
C ASP A 157 13.65 2.02 25.62
N ALA A 158 13.86 0.80 25.13
CA ALA A 158 14.19 0.56 23.72
C ALA A 158 13.08 1.02 22.77
N LEU A 159 11.81 0.75 23.10
CA LEU A 159 10.67 1.23 22.31
C LEU A 159 10.57 2.77 22.36
N TYR A 160 10.80 3.37 23.53
CA TYR A 160 10.81 4.82 23.68
C TYR A 160 11.90 5.47 22.82
N GLU A 161 13.12 4.95 22.86
CA GLU A 161 14.25 5.48 22.07
C GLU A 161 13.96 5.45 20.56
N GLU A 162 13.48 4.32 20.03
CA GLU A 162 13.12 4.22 18.62
C GLU A 162 11.95 5.15 18.26
N LEU A 163 10.91 5.23 19.09
CA LEU A 163 9.80 6.16 18.86
C LEU A 163 10.27 7.61 18.88
N PHE A 164 11.10 7.99 19.85
CA PHE A 164 11.64 9.34 19.95
C PHE A 164 12.50 9.70 18.74
N ALA A 165 13.41 8.81 18.34
CA ALA A 165 14.24 8.98 17.15
C ALA A 165 13.41 9.09 15.86
N TRP A 166 12.27 8.38 15.78
CA TRP A 166 11.32 8.56 14.68
C TRP A 166 10.66 9.95 14.74
N MET A 167 10.18 10.38 15.92
CA MET A 167 9.52 11.67 16.11
C MET A 167 10.43 12.87 15.79
N GLU A 168 11.73 12.79 16.09
CA GLU A 168 12.70 13.84 15.76
C GLU A 168 12.94 14.00 14.25
N LYS A 169 12.72 12.95 13.48
CA LYS A 169 13.03 12.90 12.04
C LYS A 169 11.79 12.98 11.16
N LEU A 170 10.63 13.32 11.72
CA LEU A 170 9.35 13.32 11.00
C LEU A 170 9.37 14.26 9.79
N ALA A 171 8.80 13.80 8.69
CA ALA A 171 8.53 14.63 7.53
C ALA A 171 7.13 15.26 7.58
N VAL A 172 6.31 14.88 8.58
CA VAL A 172 4.95 15.44 8.75
C VAL A 172 4.97 16.84 9.31
N ALA A 173 4.02 17.65 8.87
CA ALA A 173 3.84 19.02 9.35
C ALA A 173 3.46 19.05 10.85
N ARG A 174 2.81 17.99 11.36
CA ARG A 174 2.30 17.95 12.74
C ARG A 174 2.56 16.58 13.40
N PRO A 175 3.63 16.43 14.19
CA PRO A 175 3.92 15.20 14.95
C PRO A 175 2.76 14.71 15.82
N ALA A 176 1.95 15.64 16.34
CA ALA A 176 0.78 15.34 17.15
C ALA A 176 -0.25 14.44 16.43
N PHE A 177 -0.33 14.46 15.10
CA PHE A 177 -1.23 13.59 14.35
C PHE A 177 -0.92 12.10 14.53
N ILE A 178 0.31 11.76 14.92
CA ILE A 178 0.75 10.39 15.20
C ILE A 178 0.76 10.14 16.70
N VAL A 179 1.44 11.00 17.47
CA VAL A 179 1.63 10.82 18.92
C VAL A 179 0.30 10.68 19.65
N GLU A 180 -0.67 11.52 19.30
CA GLU A 180 -1.98 11.53 19.97
C GLU A 180 -2.85 10.32 19.62
N ARG A 181 -2.41 9.43 18.73
CA ARG A 181 -3.11 8.17 18.42
C ARG A 181 -2.70 7.01 19.30
N PHE A 182 -1.65 7.17 20.09
CA PHE A 182 -1.19 6.17 21.04
C PHE A 182 -2.02 6.22 22.32
N SER A 183 -2.27 5.04 22.88
CA SER A 183 -2.94 4.86 24.17
C SER A 183 -1.97 4.19 25.13
N GLY A 184 -2.13 4.38 26.43
CA GLY A 184 -1.29 3.78 27.46
C GLY A 184 -1.56 4.38 28.84
N GLY A 185 -1.48 3.58 29.89
CA GLY A 185 -1.94 3.94 31.22
C GLY A 185 -3.39 4.41 31.18
N GLU A 186 -3.63 5.62 31.69
CA GLU A 186 -4.94 6.27 31.67
C GLU A 186 -5.22 7.04 30.37
N LEU A 187 -4.23 7.19 29.48
CA LEU A 187 -4.36 7.95 28.25
C LEU A 187 -5.02 7.13 27.13
N MET A 188 -6.09 7.68 26.60
CA MET A 188 -6.80 7.15 25.43
C MET A 188 -6.43 7.94 24.19
N GLY A 189 -5.77 7.29 23.24
CA GLY A 189 -5.43 7.87 21.95
C GLY A 189 -6.66 8.23 21.12
N TYR A 190 -6.55 9.32 20.38
CA TYR A 190 -7.61 9.88 19.55
C TYR A 190 -7.76 9.14 18.20
N THR A 191 -8.97 9.19 17.65
CA THR A 191 -9.24 8.78 16.26
C THR A 191 -8.79 9.85 15.26
N THR A 192 -8.71 9.48 13.97
CA THR A 192 -8.44 10.46 12.90
C THR A 192 -9.42 11.62 12.94
N GLU A 193 -10.71 11.34 13.13
CA GLU A 193 -11.77 12.35 13.19
C GLU A 193 -11.61 13.26 14.40
N GLN A 194 -11.29 12.72 15.58
CA GLN A 194 -11.07 13.52 16.78
C GLN A 194 -9.86 14.45 16.64
N ILE A 195 -8.76 13.95 16.05
CA ILE A 195 -7.59 14.78 15.72
C ILE A 195 -7.98 15.88 14.73
N ALA A 196 -8.69 15.53 13.65
CA ALA A 196 -9.13 16.49 12.65
C ALA A 196 -9.99 17.61 13.26
N THR A 197 -10.95 17.25 14.13
CA THR A 197 -11.77 18.22 14.87
C THR A 197 -10.93 19.09 15.81
N LYS A 198 -10.04 18.47 16.61
CA LYS A 198 -9.18 19.18 17.58
C LYS A 198 -8.30 20.24 16.89
N TYR A 199 -7.74 19.90 15.74
CA TYR A 199 -6.83 20.77 14.99
C TYR A 199 -7.51 21.59 13.89
N GLN A 200 -8.83 21.53 13.76
CA GLN A 200 -9.63 22.24 12.76
C GLN A 200 -9.12 22.03 11.32
N VAL A 201 -8.85 20.77 10.96
CA VAL A 201 -8.42 20.35 9.61
C VAL A 201 -9.34 19.28 9.05
N GLU A 202 -9.23 18.99 7.76
CA GLU A 202 -10.00 17.90 7.15
C GLU A 202 -9.45 16.54 7.57
N LYS A 203 -10.34 15.56 7.74
CA LYS A 203 -9.95 14.20 8.18
C LYS A 203 -8.94 13.54 7.24
N TRP A 204 -9.03 13.84 5.95
CA TRP A 204 -8.16 13.25 4.92
C TRP A 204 -6.76 13.84 4.98
N ASP A 205 -6.60 15.07 5.44
CA ASP A 205 -5.30 15.69 5.64
C ASP A 205 -4.53 14.94 6.74
N VAL A 206 -5.20 14.72 7.89
CA VAL A 206 -4.65 13.91 8.99
C VAL A 206 -4.37 12.48 8.54
N TYR A 207 -5.27 11.87 7.76
CA TYR A 207 -5.12 10.50 7.28
C TYR A 207 -3.87 10.32 6.42
N PHE A 208 -3.70 11.17 5.40
CA PHE A 208 -2.59 11.03 4.45
C PHE A 208 -1.26 11.43 5.05
N GLU A 209 -1.19 12.43 5.93
CA GLU A 209 0.04 12.76 6.64
C GLU A 209 0.53 11.58 7.50
N VAL A 210 -0.37 10.98 8.28
CA VAL A 210 -0.01 9.82 9.10
C VAL A 210 0.40 8.64 8.23
N LEU A 211 -0.37 8.34 7.18
CA LEU A 211 -0.05 7.22 6.29
C LEU A 211 1.30 7.43 5.59
N HIS A 212 1.57 8.63 5.08
CA HIS A 212 2.83 8.96 4.41
C HIS A 212 4.03 8.72 5.33
N GLU A 213 3.93 9.15 6.58
CA GLU A 213 4.98 8.97 7.56
C GLU A 213 5.21 7.49 7.93
N ILE A 214 4.15 6.69 8.00
CA ILE A 214 4.28 5.24 8.19
C ILE A 214 5.01 4.60 7.00
N HIS A 215 4.71 5.01 5.77
CA HIS A 215 5.43 4.53 4.58
C HIS A 215 6.91 4.96 4.59
N ARG A 216 7.19 6.20 5.02
CA ARG A 216 8.54 6.72 5.16
C ARG A 216 9.34 5.93 6.20
N LEU A 217 8.76 5.68 7.38
CA LEU A 217 9.38 4.86 8.42
C LEU A 217 9.66 3.43 7.93
N LEU A 218 8.69 2.78 7.28
CA LEU A 218 8.89 1.45 6.68
C LEU A 218 10.05 1.45 5.67
N SER A 219 10.16 2.51 4.85
CA SER A 219 11.27 2.66 3.89
C SER A 219 12.63 2.76 4.59
N VAL A 220 12.71 3.50 5.71
CA VAL A 220 13.93 3.65 6.50
C VAL A 220 14.30 2.33 7.18
N MET A 221 13.33 1.69 7.84
CA MET A 221 13.52 0.39 8.50
C MET A 221 13.96 -0.69 7.51
N LYS A 222 13.44 -0.71 6.28
CA LYS A 222 13.87 -1.67 5.26
C LYS A 222 15.30 -1.46 4.79
N LYS A 223 15.81 -0.22 4.81
CA LYS A 223 17.20 0.10 4.41
C LYS A 223 18.21 -0.19 5.51
N LYS A 224 17.81 -0.04 6.77
CA LYS A 224 18.69 -0.14 7.95
C LYS A 224 17.98 -0.81 9.13
N PRO A 225 17.61 -2.09 9.01
CA PRO A 225 16.80 -2.75 10.04
C PRO A 225 17.47 -2.80 11.42
N GLU A 226 18.80 -2.83 11.46
CA GLU A 226 19.62 -2.82 12.67
C GLU A 226 19.51 -1.53 13.50
N GLU A 227 19.12 -0.41 12.89
CA GLU A 227 18.87 0.85 13.60
C GLU A 227 17.49 0.87 14.29
N TRP A 228 16.61 -0.10 13.99
CA TRP A 228 15.20 -0.11 14.44
C TRP A 228 14.74 -1.52 14.88
N PRO A 229 15.48 -2.24 15.73
CA PRO A 229 15.20 -3.65 16.04
C PRO A 229 13.79 -3.88 16.60
N ILE A 230 13.27 -2.99 17.45
CA ILE A 230 11.94 -3.09 18.04
C ILE A 230 10.87 -2.82 16.98
N LEU A 231 10.95 -1.70 16.25
CA LEU A 231 9.94 -1.34 15.25
C LEU A 231 9.93 -2.33 14.07
N VAL A 232 11.08 -2.80 13.61
CA VAL A 232 11.19 -3.84 12.57
C VAL A 232 10.47 -5.11 13.00
N SER A 233 10.63 -5.52 14.27
CA SER A 233 9.98 -6.74 14.79
C SER A 233 8.44 -6.64 14.87
N LEU A 234 7.86 -5.45 14.71
CA LEU A 234 6.42 -5.22 14.63
C LEU A 234 5.89 -5.28 13.18
N VAL A 235 6.78 -5.25 12.19
CA VAL A 235 6.41 -5.32 10.77
C VAL A 235 6.00 -6.75 10.41
N PRO A 236 4.82 -6.98 9.83
CA PRO A 236 4.44 -8.31 9.36
C PRO A 236 5.26 -8.73 8.13
N ASP A 237 5.37 -10.05 7.94
CA ASP A 237 6.07 -10.70 6.81
C ASP A 237 5.66 -10.12 5.44
N GLU A 238 6.63 -9.92 4.55
CA GLU A 238 6.45 -9.41 3.19
C GLU A 238 5.50 -10.28 2.34
N LEU A 239 5.45 -11.60 2.59
CA LEU A 239 4.51 -12.50 1.91
C LEU A 239 3.04 -12.09 2.12
N ALA A 240 2.74 -11.31 3.17
CA ALA A 240 1.40 -10.76 3.39
C ALA A 240 0.94 -9.78 2.28
N GLY A 241 1.86 -9.33 1.42
CA GLY A 241 1.59 -8.49 0.25
C GLY A 241 0.77 -9.19 -0.84
N LEU A 242 0.87 -10.52 -0.98
CA LEU A 242 0.12 -11.29 -1.97
C LEU A 242 -1.34 -11.50 -1.59
N THR A 243 -2.22 -11.60 -2.58
CA THR A 243 -3.56 -12.16 -2.38
C THR A 243 -3.46 -13.62 -1.93
N SER A 244 -4.44 -14.09 -1.15
CA SER A 244 -4.49 -15.48 -0.71
C SER A 244 -4.51 -16.45 -1.89
N SER A 245 -5.16 -16.08 -2.99
CA SER A 245 -5.21 -16.88 -4.20
C SER A 245 -3.86 -16.94 -4.92
N ALA A 246 -3.18 -15.80 -5.08
CA ALA A 246 -1.84 -15.76 -5.68
C ALA A 246 -0.82 -16.51 -4.82
N MET A 247 -0.88 -16.38 -3.48
CA MET A 247 -0.03 -17.13 -2.56
C MET A 247 -0.22 -18.66 -2.69
N GLN A 248 -1.46 -19.12 -2.89
CA GLN A 248 -1.73 -20.55 -3.13
C GLN A 248 -1.15 -21.03 -4.47
N THR A 249 -1.26 -20.22 -5.53
CA THR A 249 -0.59 -20.50 -6.81
C THR A 249 0.93 -20.51 -6.66
N TYR A 250 1.51 -19.54 -5.94
CA TYR A 250 2.95 -19.45 -5.73
C TYR A 250 3.49 -20.64 -4.92
N SER A 251 2.75 -21.08 -3.90
CA SER A 251 3.14 -22.25 -3.10
C SER A 251 3.19 -23.52 -3.95
N LEU A 252 2.22 -23.76 -4.85
CA LEU A 252 2.28 -24.91 -5.75
C LEU A 252 3.47 -24.83 -6.71
N TRP A 253 3.73 -23.64 -7.26
CA TRP A 253 4.86 -23.38 -8.14
C TRP A 253 6.20 -23.63 -7.44
N GLN A 254 6.39 -23.11 -6.22
CA GLN A 254 7.59 -23.34 -5.42
C GLN A 254 7.79 -24.80 -5.04
N ASN A 255 6.71 -25.60 -5.02
CA ASN A 255 6.76 -27.05 -4.80
C ASN A 255 6.98 -27.86 -6.10
N GLY A 256 7.31 -27.20 -7.21
CA GLY A 256 7.69 -27.84 -8.47
C GLY A 256 6.54 -28.22 -9.40
N ALA A 257 5.32 -27.72 -9.16
CA ALA A 257 4.20 -27.92 -10.09
C ALA A 257 4.36 -27.03 -11.35
N ASP A 258 4.05 -27.58 -12.53
CA ASP A 258 3.92 -26.82 -13.78
C ASP A 258 2.57 -26.08 -13.87
N LEU A 259 2.40 -25.24 -14.91
CA LEU A 259 1.19 -24.43 -15.06
C LEU A 259 -0.07 -25.28 -15.24
N GLU A 260 0.01 -26.36 -16.01
CA GLU A 260 -1.10 -27.28 -16.29
C GLU A 260 -1.52 -28.06 -15.04
N ALA A 261 -0.57 -28.46 -14.19
CA ALA A 261 -0.86 -29.03 -12.89
C ALA A 261 -1.49 -28.00 -11.95
N ILE A 262 -0.97 -26.77 -11.90
CA ILE A 262 -1.55 -25.69 -11.10
C ILE A 262 -2.99 -25.41 -11.54
N GLU A 263 -3.25 -25.25 -12.83
CA GLU A 263 -4.61 -25.05 -13.37
C GLU A 263 -5.57 -26.16 -12.92
N ARG A 264 -5.15 -27.43 -13.02
CA ARG A 264 -5.97 -28.59 -12.60
C ARG A 264 -6.19 -28.64 -11.10
N ILE A 265 -5.15 -28.46 -10.29
CA ILE A 265 -5.22 -28.50 -8.81
C ILE A 265 -6.08 -27.35 -8.28
N ARG A 266 -5.94 -26.16 -8.88
CA ARG A 266 -6.66 -24.95 -8.48
C ARG A 266 -8.09 -24.91 -9.05
N ASN A 267 -8.35 -25.65 -10.13
CA ASN A 267 -9.58 -25.56 -10.92
C ASN A 267 -9.88 -24.11 -11.35
N LEU A 268 -8.87 -23.42 -11.88
CA LEU A 268 -8.93 -22.03 -12.35
C LEU A 268 -8.46 -21.95 -13.79
N LYS A 269 -9.07 -21.08 -14.60
CA LYS A 269 -8.61 -20.81 -15.97
C LYS A 269 -7.15 -20.37 -15.99
N MET A 270 -6.39 -20.80 -17.00
CA MET A 270 -5.01 -20.38 -17.23
C MET A 270 -4.82 -18.86 -17.19
N SER A 271 -5.76 -18.08 -17.74
CA SER A 271 -5.74 -16.62 -17.66
C SER A 271 -5.69 -16.08 -16.22
N THR A 272 -6.39 -16.73 -15.29
CA THR A 272 -6.39 -16.38 -13.87
C THR A 272 -5.08 -16.78 -13.19
N ILE A 273 -4.50 -17.91 -13.59
CA ILE A 273 -3.17 -18.33 -13.12
C ILE A 273 -2.09 -17.34 -13.60
N HIS A 274 -2.15 -16.89 -14.86
CA HIS A 274 -1.31 -15.82 -15.39
C HIS A 274 -1.46 -14.51 -14.59
N ASP A 275 -2.69 -14.11 -14.24
CA ASP A 275 -2.93 -12.94 -13.38
C ASP A 275 -2.25 -13.06 -12.01
N HIS A 276 -2.27 -14.25 -11.40
CA HIS A 276 -1.55 -14.50 -10.15
C HIS A 276 -0.04 -14.35 -10.32
N PHE A 277 0.56 -14.88 -11.39
CA PHE A 277 2.00 -14.73 -11.62
C PHE A 277 2.43 -13.29 -11.91
N VAL A 278 1.58 -12.52 -12.59
CA VAL A 278 1.78 -11.07 -12.74
C VAL A 278 1.75 -10.38 -11.38
N GLU A 279 0.80 -10.72 -10.50
CA GLU A 279 0.78 -10.19 -9.13
C GLU A 279 2.01 -10.61 -8.32
N ILE A 280 2.43 -11.88 -8.43
CA ILE A 280 3.59 -12.43 -7.75
C ILE A 280 4.84 -11.67 -8.15
N ARG A 281 5.13 -11.54 -9.46
CA ARG A 281 6.29 -10.81 -9.96
C ARG A 281 6.25 -9.32 -9.61
N ALA A 282 5.07 -8.71 -9.63
CA ALA A 282 4.89 -7.32 -9.22
C ALA A 282 5.27 -7.08 -7.75
N THR A 283 4.99 -8.06 -6.89
CA THR A 283 5.15 -7.98 -5.42
C THR A 283 6.51 -8.45 -4.95
N LEU A 284 6.94 -9.61 -5.45
CA LEU A 284 8.19 -10.27 -5.13
C LEU A 284 9.09 -10.14 -6.34
N LYS A 285 9.91 -9.08 -6.39
CA LYS A 285 10.73 -8.75 -7.55
C LYS A 285 11.71 -9.85 -7.95
N GLU A 286 12.20 -10.62 -6.97
CA GLU A 286 13.12 -11.74 -7.20
C GLU A 286 12.41 -13.08 -7.44
N ALA A 287 11.07 -13.12 -7.42
CA ALA A 287 10.35 -14.38 -7.64
C ALA A 287 10.58 -14.90 -9.06
N ALA A 288 11.05 -16.15 -9.14
CA ALA A 288 11.06 -16.91 -10.37
C ALA A 288 9.61 -17.23 -10.76
N VAL A 289 9.20 -16.80 -11.95
CA VAL A 289 7.85 -17.01 -12.49
C VAL A 289 7.95 -17.64 -13.89
N PRO A 290 6.97 -18.47 -14.29
CA PRO A 290 7.02 -19.16 -15.57
C PRO A 290 6.93 -18.17 -16.73
N TYR A 291 7.77 -18.40 -17.75
CA TYR A 291 7.84 -17.62 -18.99
C TYR A 291 8.20 -16.14 -18.80
N LEU A 292 8.96 -15.80 -17.75
CA LEU A 292 9.53 -14.46 -17.60
C LEU A 292 10.43 -14.15 -18.81
N PRO A 293 10.25 -13.00 -19.50
CA PRO A 293 11.16 -12.59 -20.58
C PRO A 293 12.60 -12.42 -20.09
N GLU A 294 13.54 -12.47 -21.02
CA GLU A 294 14.95 -12.19 -20.72
C GLU A 294 15.14 -10.77 -20.17
N GLU A 295 16.13 -10.60 -19.30
CA GLU A 295 16.37 -9.35 -18.57
C GLU A 295 16.63 -8.17 -19.52
N GLU A 296 17.33 -8.40 -20.64
CA GLU A 296 17.57 -7.36 -21.66
C GLU A 296 16.27 -6.84 -22.29
N VAL A 297 15.30 -7.74 -22.52
CA VAL A 297 13.98 -7.39 -23.06
C VAL A 297 13.17 -6.60 -22.02
N ILE A 298 13.21 -7.04 -20.77
CA ILE A 298 12.57 -6.35 -19.65
C ILE A 298 13.12 -4.92 -19.52
N GLN A 299 14.45 -4.77 -19.53
CA GLN A 299 15.10 -3.47 -19.46
C GLN A 299 14.71 -2.58 -20.64
N THR A 300 14.72 -3.11 -21.86
CA THR A 300 14.34 -2.36 -23.06
C THR A 300 12.90 -1.86 -22.97
N ILE A 301 11.94 -2.73 -22.60
CA ILE A 301 10.54 -2.34 -22.38
C ILE A 301 10.45 -1.23 -21.31
N ASN A 302 11.25 -1.33 -20.25
CA ASN A 302 11.21 -0.40 -19.14
C ASN A 302 11.88 0.96 -19.41
N THR A 303 12.71 1.10 -20.46
CA THR A 303 13.29 2.41 -20.85
C THR A 303 12.26 3.39 -21.43
N LYS A 304 11.12 2.89 -21.92
CA LYS A 304 10.09 3.71 -22.57
C LYS A 304 8.88 3.91 -21.66
N LYS A 305 8.13 4.99 -21.93
CA LYS A 305 6.79 5.19 -21.37
C LYS A 305 5.76 4.67 -22.37
N TRP A 306 4.92 3.76 -21.91
CA TRP A 306 3.89 3.12 -22.71
C TRP A 306 2.53 3.54 -22.22
N ASN A 307 1.61 3.79 -23.14
CA ASN A 307 0.24 4.11 -22.78
C ASN A 307 -0.62 2.85 -22.82
N LEU A 308 -0.30 1.91 -23.72
CA LEU A 308 -1.11 0.72 -23.97
C LEU A 308 -0.24 -0.51 -24.25
N LEU A 309 -0.64 -1.69 -23.76
CA LEU A 309 0.10 -2.93 -24.02
C LEU A 309 0.23 -3.28 -25.50
N ARG A 310 -0.73 -2.86 -26.34
CA ARG A 310 -0.67 -3.10 -27.79
C ARG A 310 0.51 -2.39 -28.45
N GLU A 311 0.99 -1.28 -27.88
CA GLU A 311 2.17 -0.55 -28.36
C GLU A 311 3.42 -1.38 -28.10
N ILE A 312 3.52 -1.99 -26.91
CA ILE A 312 4.59 -2.93 -26.57
C ILE A 312 4.52 -4.15 -27.49
N LYS A 313 3.33 -4.72 -27.71
CA LYS A 313 3.15 -5.87 -28.61
C LYS A 313 3.54 -5.58 -30.06
N ALA A 314 3.39 -4.34 -30.51
CA ALA A 314 3.80 -3.94 -31.86
C ALA A 314 5.33 -3.87 -32.00
N GLU A 315 6.04 -3.46 -30.94
CA GLU A 315 7.51 -3.40 -30.93
C GLU A 315 8.16 -4.76 -30.60
N PHE A 316 7.49 -5.58 -29.80
CA PHE A 316 7.95 -6.91 -29.37
C PHE A 316 6.95 -8.00 -29.84
N PRO A 317 6.90 -8.30 -31.15
CA PRO A 317 5.90 -9.20 -31.72
C PRO A 317 6.05 -10.66 -31.26
N ASP A 318 7.23 -11.05 -30.78
CA ASP A 318 7.49 -12.43 -30.31
C ASP A 318 6.93 -12.69 -28.90
N LEU A 319 6.70 -11.65 -28.10
CA LEU A 319 6.15 -11.81 -26.75
C LEU A 319 4.63 -11.92 -26.78
N ASP A 320 4.05 -12.88 -26.07
CA ASP A 320 2.61 -12.85 -25.81
C ASP A 320 2.22 -11.77 -24.79
N TYR A 321 0.91 -11.55 -24.62
CA TYR A 321 0.42 -10.54 -23.66
C TYR A 321 0.73 -10.88 -22.21
N TYR A 322 0.89 -12.15 -21.84
CA TYR A 322 1.28 -12.53 -20.49
C TYR A 322 2.74 -12.15 -20.22
N GLN A 323 3.64 -12.46 -21.14
CA GLN A 323 5.05 -12.09 -21.10
C GLN A 323 5.25 -10.58 -21.07
N ILE A 324 4.50 -9.83 -21.89
CA ILE A 324 4.51 -8.36 -21.86
C ILE A 324 4.09 -7.84 -20.47
N ARG A 325 3.04 -8.42 -19.86
CA ARG A 325 2.60 -8.02 -18.53
C ARG A 325 3.66 -8.31 -17.47
N LEU A 326 4.32 -9.46 -17.53
CA LEU A 326 5.44 -9.80 -16.65
C LEU A 326 6.59 -8.78 -16.79
N ALA A 327 6.96 -8.40 -18.01
CA ALA A 327 7.99 -7.40 -18.25
C ALA A 327 7.60 -6.03 -17.66
N VAL A 328 6.37 -5.57 -17.92
CA VAL A 328 5.84 -4.30 -17.42
C VAL A 328 5.84 -4.25 -15.89
N VAL A 329 5.41 -5.31 -15.20
CA VAL A 329 5.40 -5.32 -13.72
C VAL A 329 6.78 -5.54 -13.10
N SER A 330 7.76 -6.01 -13.90
CA SER A 330 9.15 -6.15 -13.47
C SER A 330 9.89 -4.81 -13.45
N ARG A 331 9.29 -3.73 -13.95
CA ARG A 331 9.84 -2.38 -13.83
C ARG A 331 10.10 -2.01 -12.37
N GLU A 332 11.34 -1.65 -12.07
CA GLU A 332 11.65 -0.91 -10.84
C GLU A 332 11.05 0.49 -10.98
N GLY A 333 10.24 0.91 -10.01
CA GLY A 333 9.73 2.29 -10.00
C GLY A 333 10.91 3.25 -9.93
N GLU A 334 10.97 4.21 -10.85
CA GLU A 334 11.92 5.32 -10.76
C GLU A 334 11.74 5.99 -9.39
N ARG A 335 12.84 6.12 -8.64
CA ARG A 335 12.88 6.77 -7.33
C ARG A 335 12.82 8.29 -7.46
#